data_AF-A0A9D8SVG0-F1
#
_entry.id   AF-A0A9D8SVG0-F1
#
_cell.length_a   1.000
_cell.length_b   1.000
_cell.length_c   1.000
_cell.angle_alpha   90.00
_cell.angle_beta   90.00
_cell.angle_gamma   90.00
#
_symmetry.space_group_name_H-M   'P 1'
#
loop_
_entity.id
_entity.type
_entity.pdbx_description
1 polymer ?
#
loop_
_entity_poly.entity_id
_entity_poly.type
_entity_poly.pdbx_seq_one_letter_code
_entity_poly.pdbx_strand_id
1 'polypeptide(L)'
;MRQTICLMALAASMLFVAVSCIKEPTLSGEEIEQRSLKAWVEKYHPELLDNYQEDGGYYVEIIDEGCQDSLPISGQDVWLWYDFTGRDLKGNVYETRDAGMAEQLGTYTKYTRYIPAFRFSGKESTTMMEGTYLATFNKLKIGNNEFEPRYGTEMILYLPSSIVAETESSDGGYEGEFSLDESKPMIVRMKIWGHVTNPVAYEGEWVDSFARGNGGLCQEHKSVEEDKEQTKAMRRSSTRGTESEEEVDTRPLEFYDGRWHQPIDTLEQLYVNYSYNPSKGINFEVLGRDTLKYQGEDKYAKGSTYAAQDLDARINEVLIERFGEGISYDEVLTTDSITAKPTAKVWYIGRFLDGFIFDTNIDEVKEIIYGEVKSEGEALTFTTSDPQSNSYILSWNYSIPTLRQGQWAAILTVSTYAYGISGQVGAHKSTTTEDNTAYYDYLNYLNYMSTMNNYYGNGYGNMYNYGYYGYNPYYYGYGYTQSGSSSTTITTTSSEIPAYSPMLFQIFVE
;
A
#
# COMPACT_ATOMS: atom_id res chain seq x y z
N MET A 1 -91.90 56.69 15.16
CA MET A 1 -90.87 57.66 15.62
C MET A 1 -89.52 57.09 15.21
N ARG A 2 -89.05 57.27 13.97
CA ARG A 2 -88.43 58.49 13.38
C ARG A 2 -87.41 59.10 14.33
N GLN A 3 -86.12 58.86 14.07
CA GLN A 3 -85.09 59.88 14.23
C GLN A 3 -84.11 59.86 13.06
N THR A 4 -83.78 61.07 12.69
CA THR A 4 -83.17 61.58 11.46
C THR A 4 -81.65 61.67 11.62
N ILE A 5 -80.93 61.26 10.56
CA ILE A 5 -79.78 61.90 9.89
C ILE A 5 -79.00 63.00 10.66
N CYS A 6 -77.66 62.85 10.77
CA CYS A 6 -76.60 63.80 10.32
C CYS A 6 -75.21 63.35 10.85
N LEU A 7 -74.30 62.92 9.97
CA LEU A 7 -73.11 63.64 9.46
C LEU A 7 -71.91 63.79 10.43
N MET A 8 -70.85 63.03 10.09
CA MET A 8 -69.40 63.33 10.12
C MET A 8 -68.73 63.87 11.40
N ALA A 9 -67.75 63.13 11.93
CA ALA A 9 -66.34 63.53 11.92
C ALA A 9 -65.40 62.44 12.51
N LEU A 10 -64.36 62.12 11.72
CA LEU A 10 -63.08 61.46 11.99
C LEU A 10 -62.72 61.02 13.42
N ALA A 11 -62.36 59.73 13.56
CA ALA A 11 -61.29 59.28 14.45
C ALA A 11 -60.56 58.09 13.81
N ALA A 12 -59.23 58.23 13.68
CA ALA A 12 -58.34 57.34 12.95
C ALA A 12 -58.21 55.95 13.57
N SER A 13 -58.47 54.91 12.78
CA SER A 13 -58.05 53.53 13.08
C SER A 13 -56.69 53.26 12.43
N MET A 14 -55.61 53.38 13.19
CA MET A 14 -54.32 52.76 12.84
C MET A 14 -54.47 51.24 12.97
N LEU A 15 -54.57 50.54 11.84
CA LEU A 15 -54.28 49.11 11.79
C LEU A 15 -52.77 48.92 12.00
N PHE A 16 -52.37 48.44 13.18
CA PHE A 16 -51.07 47.79 13.34
C PHE A 16 -51.14 46.41 12.69
N VAL A 17 -50.65 46.28 11.46
CA VAL A 17 -50.27 44.99 10.90
C VAL A 17 -48.93 44.64 11.54
N ALA A 18 -48.94 43.83 12.60
CA ALA A 18 -47.74 43.17 13.06
C ALA A 18 -47.36 42.11 12.03
N VAL A 19 -46.46 42.47 11.11
CA VAL A 19 -45.74 41.50 10.27
C VAL A 19 -44.82 40.74 11.21
N SER A 20 -45.27 39.60 11.75
CA SER A 20 -44.35 38.65 12.34
C SER A 20 -43.59 37.99 11.19
N CYS A 21 -42.42 38.52 10.85
CA CYS A 21 -41.40 37.73 10.19
C CYS A 21 -41.01 36.60 11.15
N ILE A 22 -41.72 35.48 11.10
CA ILE A 22 -41.13 34.19 11.47
C ILE A 22 -40.08 33.98 10.39
N LYS A 23 -38.81 34.19 10.75
CA LYS A 23 -37.72 33.57 9.99
C LYS A 23 -37.97 32.07 10.12
N GLU A 24 -38.44 31.43 9.06
CA GLU A 24 -38.29 29.98 8.96
C GLU A 24 -36.80 29.71 9.18
N PRO A 25 -36.43 28.84 10.14
CA PRO A 25 -35.05 28.41 10.24
C PRO A 25 -34.73 27.76 8.90
N THR A 26 -33.91 28.43 8.09
CA THR A 26 -33.33 27.83 6.89
C THR A 26 -32.49 26.67 7.39
N LEU A 27 -33.03 25.46 7.30
CA LEU A 27 -32.32 24.24 7.65
C LEU A 27 -30.99 24.24 6.90
N SER A 28 -29.90 23.87 7.57
CA SER A 28 -28.62 23.70 6.90
C SER A 28 -28.73 22.54 5.90
N GLY A 29 -27.84 22.52 4.89
CA GLY A 29 -27.78 21.39 3.93
C GLY A 29 -27.59 20.05 4.63
N GLU A 30 -26.77 20.03 5.68
CA GLU A 30 -26.51 18.87 6.54
C GLU A 30 -27.79 18.40 7.29
N GLU A 31 -28.57 19.33 7.86
CA GLU A 31 -29.84 18.99 8.52
C GLU A 31 -30.87 18.41 7.54
N ILE A 32 -30.89 18.91 6.30
CA ILE A 32 -31.77 18.39 5.24
C ILE A 32 -31.33 16.98 4.85
N GLU A 33 -30.03 16.75 4.72
CA GLU A 33 -29.47 15.46 4.36
C GLU A 33 -29.72 14.41 5.44
N GLN A 34 -29.40 14.69 6.70
CA GLN A 34 -29.64 13.77 7.81
C GLN A 34 -31.12 13.36 7.91
N ARG A 35 -32.04 14.31 7.71
CA ARG A 35 -33.48 14.01 7.64
C ARG A 35 -33.82 13.13 6.44
N SER A 36 -33.18 13.34 5.30
CA SER A 36 -33.39 12.57 4.08
C SER A 36 -32.88 11.13 4.23
N LEU A 37 -31.68 10.94 4.80
CA LEU A 37 -31.11 9.64 5.10
C LEU A 37 -31.99 8.89 6.11
N LYS A 38 -32.41 9.55 7.20
CA LYS A 38 -33.34 8.97 8.17
C LYS A 38 -34.64 8.52 7.53
N ALA A 39 -35.28 9.36 6.71
CA ALA A 39 -36.53 9.00 6.03
C ALA A 39 -36.33 7.84 5.04
N TRP A 40 -35.16 7.75 4.41
CA TRP A 40 -34.80 6.61 3.55
C TRP A 40 -34.68 5.32 4.37
N VAL A 41 -33.98 5.36 5.51
CA VAL A 41 -33.84 4.21 6.43
C VAL A 41 -35.20 3.79 6.99
N GLU A 42 -36.03 4.72 7.46
CA GLU A 42 -37.40 4.44 7.95
C GLU A 42 -38.25 3.69 6.91
N LYS A 43 -38.02 3.97 5.62
CA LYS A 43 -38.78 3.37 4.53
C LYS A 43 -38.25 2.00 4.10
N TYR A 44 -36.94 1.84 4.00
CA TYR A 44 -36.32 0.65 3.39
C TYR A 44 -35.65 -0.29 4.38
N HIS A 45 -35.18 0.23 5.53
CA HIS A 45 -34.47 -0.49 6.58
C HIS A 45 -34.94 -0.08 7.99
N PRO A 46 -36.25 -0.15 8.30
CA PRO A 46 -36.79 0.31 9.58
C PRO A 46 -36.18 -0.41 10.80
N GLU A 47 -35.64 -1.62 10.62
CA GLU A 47 -34.92 -2.38 11.63
C GLU A 47 -33.64 -1.69 12.12
N LEU A 48 -33.07 -0.77 11.34
CA LEU A 48 -31.82 -0.09 11.69
C LEU A 48 -32.04 1.18 12.52
N LEU A 49 -33.28 1.62 12.75
CA LEU A 49 -33.57 2.85 13.50
C LEU A 49 -33.01 2.83 14.92
N ASP A 50 -32.97 1.65 15.55
CA ASP A 50 -32.40 1.47 16.88
C ASP A 50 -30.86 1.39 16.87
N ASN A 51 -30.25 1.26 15.69
CA ASN A 51 -28.80 1.21 15.45
C ASN A 51 -28.22 2.56 14.98
N TYR A 52 -28.92 3.66 15.22
CA TYR A 52 -28.42 5.01 14.94
C TYR A 52 -27.24 5.36 15.84
N GLN A 53 -26.14 5.82 15.23
CA GLN A 53 -24.96 6.33 15.91
C GLN A 53 -25.04 7.86 15.97
N GLU A 54 -25.12 8.41 17.19
CA GLU A 54 -25.22 9.87 17.39
C GLU A 54 -23.95 10.59 16.92
N ASP A 55 -22.79 9.98 17.17
CA ASP A 55 -21.50 10.44 16.67
C ASP A 55 -21.41 10.13 15.17
N GLY A 56 -21.33 11.16 14.33
CA GLY A 56 -21.36 11.06 12.86
C GLY A 56 -22.75 10.91 12.22
N GLY A 57 -23.80 10.56 12.98
CA GLY A 57 -25.18 10.56 12.49
C GLY A 57 -25.50 9.51 11.42
N TYR A 58 -24.95 8.30 11.58
CA TYR A 58 -25.07 7.20 10.62
C TYR A 58 -25.78 5.97 11.22
N TYR A 59 -26.11 4.99 10.36
CA TYR A 59 -26.71 3.72 10.77
C TYR A 59 -25.79 2.55 10.44
N VAL A 60 -25.85 1.51 11.28
CA VAL A 60 -25.02 0.31 11.12
C VAL A 60 -25.89 -0.95 11.10
N GLU A 61 -25.59 -1.82 10.14
CA GLU A 61 -26.06 -3.19 10.07
C GLU A 61 -24.87 -4.14 10.24
N ILE A 62 -24.91 -5.03 11.23
CA ILE A 62 -23.89 -6.07 11.42
C ILE A 62 -24.28 -7.30 10.61
N ILE A 63 -23.43 -7.67 9.65
CA ILE A 63 -23.61 -8.84 8.79
C ILE A 63 -22.93 -10.06 9.40
N ASP A 64 -21.73 -9.87 9.93
CA ASP A 64 -20.98 -10.87 10.68
C ASP A 64 -20.33 -10.19 11.88
N GLU A 65 -20.50 -10.76 13.07
CA GLU A 65 -19.88 -10.26 14.29
C GLU A 65 -18.34 -10.48 14.28
N GLY A 66 -17.87 -11.44 13.48
CA GLY A 66 -16.47 -11.81 13.39
C GLY A 66 -16.04 -12.83 14.46
N CYS A 67 -14.73 -12.95 14.63
CA CYS A 67 -14.09 -13.88 15.55
C CYS A 67 -14.22 -13.39 17.00
N GLN A 68 -15.10 -14.02 17.76
CA GLN A 68 -15.36 -13.68 19.16
C GLN A 68 -14.14 -13.79 20.08
N ASP A 69 -13.19 -14.69 19.77
CA ASP A 69 -11.96 -14.86 20.53
C ASP A 69 -10.89 -13.79 20.22
N SER A 70 -11.13 -12.92 19.23
CA SER A 70 -10.22 -11.83 18.90
C SER A 70 -10.44 -10.58 19.77
N LEU A 71 -9.37 -9.79 19.91
CA LEU A 71 -9.43 -8.53 20.64
C LEU A 71 -10.25 -7.50 19.86
N PRO A 72 -11.12 -6.71 20.53
CA PRO A 72 -11.84 -5.63 19.88
C PRO A 72 -10.87 -4.52 19.49
N ILE A 73 -11.09 -3.91 18.32
CA ILE A 73 -10.20 -2.88 17.74
C ILE A 73 -10.44 -1.51 18.37
N SER A 74 -11.63 -1.31 18.94
CA SER A 74 -12.08 -0.03 19.50
C SER A 74 -11.04 0.61 20.43
N GLY A 75 -10.69 1.86 20.14
CA GLY A 75 -9.75 2.66 20.94
C GLY A 75 -8.27 2.25 20.89
N GLN A 76 -7.86 1.38 19.96
CA GLN A 76 -6.45 1.00 19.76
C GLN A 76 -5.81 1.78 18.60
N ASP A 77 -4.49 1.98 18.65
CA ASP A 77 -3.70 2.48 17.54
C ASP A 77 -3.12 1.30 16.75
N VAL A 78 -3.62 1.07 15.54
CA VAL A 78 -3.30 -0.14 14.78
C VAL A 78 -3.15 0.14 13.28
N TRP A 79 -2.43 -0.73 12.60
CA TRP A 79 -2.51 -0.86 11.15
C TRP A 79 -3.57 -1.89 10.81
N LEU A 80 -4.58 -1.49 10.05
CA LEU A 80 -5.77 -2.28 9.77
C LEU A 80 -5.78 -2.76 8.33
N TRP A 81 -6.07 -4.04 8.11
CA TRP A 81 -6.57 -4.52 6.82
C TRP A 81 -8.09 -4.40 6.80
N TYR A 82 -8.61 -3.67 5.83
CA TYR A 82 -10.05 -3.59 5.61
C TYR A 82 -10.39 -3.57 4.13
N ASP A 83 -11.48 -4.24 3.79
CA ASP A 83 -12.06 -4.23 2.45
C ASP A 83 -13.31 -3.36 2.50
N PHE A 84 -13.60 -2.67 1.40
CA PHE A 84 -14.81 -1.87 1.29
C PHE A 84 -15.36 -1.85 -0.14
N THR A 85 -16.67 -1.71 -0.21
CA THR A 85 -17.40 -1.41 -1.44
C THR A 85 -18.40 -0.32 -1.12
N GLY A 86 -18.25 0.80 -1.81
CA GLY A 86 -19.09 1.95 -1.64
C GLY A 86 -20.17 2.06 -2.72
N ARG A 87 -21.37 2.46 -2.30
CA ARG A 87 -22.55 2.60 -3.16
C ARG A 87 -23.32 3.87 -2.88
N ASP A 88 -24.02 4.39 -3.87
CA ASP A 88 -25.08 5.38 -3.62
C ASP A 88 -26.34 4.70 -3.02
N LEU A 89 -27.33 5.50 -2.61
CA LEU A 89 -28.61 5.00 -2.08
C LEU A 89 -29.48 4.25 -3.11
N LYS A 90 -29.12 4.24 -4.40
CA LYS A 90 -29.76 3.43 -5.44
C LYS A 90 -29.06 2.09 -5.63
N GLY A 91 -27.91 1.90 -4.99
CA GLY A 91 -27.09 0.70 -5.08
C GLY A 91 -26.01 0.74 -6.17
N ASN A 92 -25.82 1.88 -6.85
CA ASN A 92 -24.78 2.04 -7.86
C ASN A 92 -23.41 2.04 -7.17
N VAL A 93 -22.49 1.20 -7.65
CA VAL A 93 -21.13 1.09 -7.08
C VAL A 93 -20.26 2.20 -7.65
N TYR A 94 -19.53 2.90 -6.78
CA TYR A 94 -18.55 3.91 -7.18
C TYR A 94 -17.11 3.48 -6.87
N GLU A 95 -16.91 2.59 -5.90
CA GLU A 95 -15.59 2.05 -5.57
C GLU A 95 -15.73 0.65 -4.96
N THR A 96 -14.84 -0.26 -5.33
CA THR A 96 -14.79 -1.61 -4.80
C THR A 96 -13.38 -2.19 -4.86
N ARG A 97 -12.96 -2.81 -3.76
CA ARG A 97 -11.73 -3.64 -3.74
C ARG A 97 -12.02 -5.13 -4.00
N ASP A 98 -13.28 -5.51 -4.16
CA ASP A 98 -13.68 -6.89 -4.49
C ASP A 98 -13.58 -7.13 -6.00
N ALA A 99 -12.65 -8.00 -6.40
CA ALA A 99 -12.42 -8.33 -7.82
C ALA A 99 -13.67 -8.85 -8.52
N GLY A 100 -14.47 -9.69 -7.85
CA GLY A 100 -15.69 -10.25 -8.43
C GLY A 100 -16.77 -9.19 -8.65
N MET A 101 -16.83 -8.16 -7.81
CA MET A 101 -17.67 -6.99 -8.03
C MET A 101 -17.17 -6.18 -9.24
N ALA A 102 -15.87 -5.89 -9.31
CA ALA A 102 -15.27 -5.21 -10.45
C ALA A 102 -15.49 -5.96 -11.78
N GLU A 103 -15.44 -7.30 -11.79
CA GLU A 103 -15.76 -8.12 -12.96
C GLU A 103 -17.23 -7.98 -13.37
N GLN A 104 -18.15 -8.00 -12.40
CA GLN A 104 -19.59 -7.82 -12.65
C GLN A 104 -19.93 -6.43 -13.22
N LEU A 105 -19.19 -5.40 -12.79
CA LEU A 105 -19.33 -4.03 -13.27
C LEU A 105 -18.61 -3.78 -14.62
N GLY A 106 -17.75 -4.70 -15.05
CA GLY A 106 -16.89 -4.51 -16.21
C GLY A 106 -15.79 -3.46 -16.01
N THR A 107 -15.48 -3.08 -14.76
CA THR A 107 -14.39 -2.17 -14.40
C THR A 107 -13.11 -2.91 -13.99
N TYR A 108 -13.16 -4.24 -13.93
CA TYR A 108 -11.99 -5.06 -13.63
C TYR A 108 -10.83 -4.81 -14.59
N THR A 109 -9.64 -4.66 -14.01
CA THR A 109 -8.40 -4.52 -14.75
C THR A 109 -7.30 -5.39 -14.16
N LYS A 110 -6.50 -6.02 -15.04
CA LYS A 110 -5.35 -6.84 -14.64
C LYS A 110 -4.19 -6.02 -14.08
N TYR A 111 -4.24 -4.69 -14.25
CA TYR A 111 -3.28 -3.75 -13.67
C TYR A 111 -3.55 -3.51 -12.17
N THR A 112 -4.67 -3.99 -11.63
CA THR A 112 -5.05 -3.74 -10.24
C THR A 112 -4.93 -4.99 -9.39
N ARG A 113 -4.22 -4.85 -8.27
CA ARG A 113 -4.12 -5.87 -7.25
C ARG A 113 -5.29 -5.73 -6.27
N TYR A 114 -6.44 -6.29 -6.62
CA TYR A 114 -7.60 -6.37 -5.73
C TYR A 114 -7.28 -7.14 -4.45
N ILE A 115 -7.01 -6.39 -3.37
CA ILE A 115 -6.76 -6.85 -2.00
C ILE A 115 -7.30 -5.80 -1.01
N PRO A 116 -7.49 -6.16 0.28
CA PRO A 116 -7.87 -5.21 1.32
C PRO A 116 -6.86 -4.07 1.44
N ALA A 117 -7.34 -2.86 1.73
CA ALA A 117 -6.50 -1.71 2.03
C ALA A 117 -5.74 -1.96 3.34
N PHE A 118 -4.48 -1.52 3.41
CA PHE A 118 -3.66 -1.55 4.62
C PHE A 118 -3.31 -0.12 5.04
N ARG A 119 -3.85 0.31 6.19
CA ARG A 119 -3.81 1.72 6.62
C ARG A 119 -3.63 1.83 8.13
N PHE A 120 -2.85 2.82 8.56
CA PHE A 120 -2.76 3.18 9.97
C PHE A 120 -4.00 3.96 10.40
N SER A 121 -4.69 3.49 11.42
CA SER A 121 -5.76 4.26 12.02
C SER A 121 -5.80 3.95 13.51
N GLY A 122 -6.07 4.99 14.29
CA GLY A 122 -6.01 4.92 15.73
C GLY A 122 -6.81 6.02 16.38
N LYS A 123 -6.81 6.03 17.71
CA LYS A 123 -7.67 6.90 18.51
C LYS A 123 -7.49 8.39 18.21
N GLU A 124 -6.29 8.79 17.78
CA GLU A 124 -5.91 10.19 17.50
C GLU A 124 -5.46 10.43 16.05
N SER A 125 -5.57 9.43 15.16
CA SER A 125 -5.14 9.54 13.75
C SER A 125 -6.03 8.72 12.83
N THR A 126 -6.57 9.35 11.78
CA THR A 126 -7.53 8.74 10.86
C THR A 126 -7.05 8.85 9.42
N THR A 127 -6.62 7.74 8.82
CA THR A 127 -6.34 7.67 7.37
C THR A 127 -7.46 6.95 6.59
N MET A 128 -8.50 6.53 7.30
CA MET A 128 -9.72 5.96 6.73
C MET A 128 -10.75 7.07 6.52
N MET A 129 -11.70 6.86 5.62
CA MET A 129 -12.88 7.72 5.51
C MET A 129 -13.59 7.78 6.87
N GLU A 130 -14.00 8.98 7.29
CA GLU A 130 -14.49 9.27 8.64
C GLU A 130 -15.59 8.30 9.10
N GLY A 131 -16.60 8.01 8.28
CA GLY A 131 -17.64 7.05 8.64
C GLY A 131 -17.14 5.63 8.90
N THR A 132 -16.17 5.15 8.10
CA THR A 132 -15.55 3.83 8.33
C THR A 132 -14.63 3.82 9.55
N TYR A 133 -13.97 4.94 9.85
CA TYR A 133 -13.20 5.12 11.07
C TYR A 133 -14.10 5.04 12.30
N LEU A 134 -15.16 5.86 12.35
CA LEU A 134 -16.11 5.87 13.47
C LEU A 134 -16.71 4.49 13.69
N ALA A 135 -17.10 3.81 12.61
CA ALA A 135 -17.67 2.47 12.68
C ALA A 135 -16.68 1.40 13.18
N THR A 136 -15.38 1.62 13.01
CA THR A 136 -14.33 0.65 13.40
C THR A 136 -13.82 0.88 14.82
N PHE A 137 -13.62 2.14 15.21
CA PHE A 137 -12.90 2.49 16.44
C PHE A 137 -13.80 2.87 17.61
N ASN A 138 -15.07 3.17 17.37
CA ASN A 138 -16.04 3.41 18.43
C ASN A 138 -16.76 2.14 18.87
N LYS A 139 -17.36 2.21 20.06
CA LYS A 139 -18.38 1.25 20.49
C LYS A 139 -19.68 1.58 19.78
N LEU A 140 -20.23 0.62 19.06
CA LEU A 140 -21.44 0.80 18.27
C LEU A 140 -22.67 0.46 19.11
N LYS A 141 -23.70 1.28 19.00
CA LYS A 141 -25.02 0.95 19.54
C LYS A 141 -25.75 0.04 18.56
N ILE A 142 -26.01 -1.20 18.95
CA ILE A 142 -26.79 -2.17 18.15
C ILE A 142 -28.01 -2.58 18.97
N GLY A 143 -29.15 -1.96 18.66
CA GLY A 143 -30.37 -2.04 19.46
C GLY A 143 -30.14 -1.52 20.89
N ASN A 144 -30.29 -2.42 21.87
CA ASN A 144 -30.05 -2.13 23.28
C ASN A 144 -28.65 -2.55 23.76
N ASN A 145 -27.81 -3.08 22.88
CA ASN A 145 -26.48 -3.59 23.22
C ASN A 145 -25.38 -2.68 22.67
N GLU A 146 -24.21 -2.74 23.30
CA GLU A 146 -22.98 -2.21 22.73
C GLU A 146 -22.26 -3.32 21.95
N PHE A 147 -21.69 -2.97 20.81
CA PHE A 147 -20.90 -3.85 19.97
C PHE A 147 -19.53 -3.22 19.69
N GLU A 148 -18.47 -4.01 19.79
CA GLU A 148 -17.10 -3.59 19.48
C GLU A 148 -16.59 -4.40 18.29
N PRO A 149 -16.25 -3.74 17.16
CA PRO A 149 -15.69 -4.41 16.00
C PRO A 149 -14.42 -5.19 16.31
N ARG A 150 -14.29 -6.33 15.64
CA ARG A 150 -13.28 -7.37 15.84
C ARG A 150 -12.79 -7.89 14.49
N TYR A 151 -11.87 -8.86 14.53
CA TYR A 151 -11.46 -9.56 13.31
C TYR A 151 -12.63 -10.26 12.65
N GLY A 152 -12.77 -10.09 11.34
CA GLY A 152 -13.84 -10.68 10.56
C GLY A 152 -15.18 -9.98 10.69
N THR A 153 -15.30 -8.92 11.50
CA THR A 153 -16.53 -8.14 11.54
C THR A 153 -16.82 -7.59 10.15
N GLU A 154 -18.03 -7.87 9.67
CA GLU A 154 -18.55 -7.39 8.41
C GLU A 154 -19.79 -6.55 8.69
N MET A 155 -19.84 -5.36 8.10
CA MET A 155 -20.90 -4.39 8.37
C MET A 155 -21.31 -3.64 7.11
N ILE A 156 -22.56 -3.19 7.10
CA ILE A 156 -23.06 -2.22 6.13
C ILE A 156 -23.34 -0.91 6.88
N LEU A 157 -22.75 0.17 6.38
CA LEU A 157 -22.86 1.51 6.92
C LEU A 157 -23.73 2.36 6.00
N TYR A 158 -24.63 3.14 6.59
CA TYR A 158 -25.45 4.11 5.87
C TYR A 158 -25.06 5.50 6.35
N LEU A 159 -24.19 6.15 5.58
CA LEU A 159 -23.43 7.33 5.95
C LEU A 159 -24.03 8.61 5.31
N PRO A 160 -24.19 9.71 6.05
CA PRO A 160 -24.43 11.03 5.47
C PRO A 160 -23.16 11.58 4.79
N SER A 161 -23.31 12.51 3.85
CA SER A 161 -22.18 13.08 3.10
C SER A 161 -21.15 13.79 3.99
N SER A 162 -21.56 14.29 5.16
CA SER A 162 -20.69 14.97 6.12
C SER A 162 -19.52 14.11 6.62
N ILE A 163 -19.66 12.79 6.66
CA ILE A 163 -18.62 11.84 7.10
C ILE A 163 -18.15 10.91 5.96
N VAL A 164 -18.49 11.27 4.73
CA VAL A 164 -18.04 10.60 3.50
C VAL A 164 -16.85 11.33 2.86
N ALA A 165 -16.52 12.54 3.35
CA ALA A 165 -15.54 13.47 2.76
C ALA A 165 -14.29 12.79 2.17
N GLU A 166 -14.05 13.10 0.89
CA GLU A 166 -13.02 12.59 -0.04
C GLU A 166 -12.44 11.22 0.34
N THR A 167 -13.12 10.15 -0.08
CA THR A 167 -12.39 8.95 -0.47
C THR A 167 -11.42 9.41 -1.56
N GLU A 168 -10.11 9.25 -1.34
CA GLU A 168 -9.13 9.50 -2.39
C GLU A 168 -9.64 8.83 -3.65
N SER A 169 -9.92 9.61 -4.69
CA SER A 169 -10.30 9.07 -5.99
C SER A 169 -9.19 8.11 -6.38
N SER A 170 -9.44 6.82 -6.21
CA SER A 170 -8.42 5.79 -6.32
C SER A 170 -8.23 5.49 -7.79
N ASP A 171 -7.42 6.32 -8.48
CA ASP A 171 -6.96 6.10 -9.86
C ASP A 171 -5.99 4.92 -9.92
N GLY A 172 -6.50 3.76 -9.53
CA GLY A 172 -5.79 2.51 -9.29
C GLY A 172 -6.61 1.30 -9.72
N GLY A 173 -7.71 1.50 -10.45
CA GLY A 173 -8.61 0.47 -10.99
C GLY A 173 -9.61 -0.10 -9.99
N TYR A 174 -9.86 0.59 -8.89
CA TYR A 174 -10.90 0.23 -7.91
C TYR A 174 -12.23 0.94 -8.16
N GLU A 175 -12.26 1.82 -9.16
CA GLU A 175 -13.43 2.61 -9.49
C GLU A 175 -14.58 1.73 -9.96
N GLY A 176 -15.77 2.07 -9.50
CA GLY A 176 -17.01 1.55 -10.01
C GLY A 176 -17.41 2.24 -11.32
N GLU A 177 -18.58 1.87 -11.84
CA GLU A 177 -19.11 2.44 -13.08
C GLU A 177 -19.49 3.93 -12.95
N PHE A 178 -19.65 4.43 -11.71
CA PHE A 178 -20.20 5.76 -11.43
C PHE A 178 -19.29 6.59 -10.52
N SER A 179 -19.27 7.90 -10.74
CA SER A 179 -18.67 8.87 -9.80
C SER A 179 -19.69 9.29 -8.74
N LEU A 180 -19.26 9.38 -7.47
CA LEU A 180 -20.07 9.98 -6.43
C LEU A 180 -20.01 11.52 -6.51
N ASP A 181 -21.13 12.17 -6.19
CA ASP A 181 -21.23 13.63 -6.11
C ASP A 181 -20.95 14.04 -4.66
N GLU A 182 -20.11 15.04 -4.43
CA GLU A 182 -19.49 15.45 -3.13
C GLU A 182 -20.50 15.78 -2.01
N SER A 183 -21.80 15.72 -2.26
CA SER A 183 -22.87 16.06 -1.31
C SER A 183 -23.96 14.97 -1.25
N LYS A 184 -23.59 13.69 -1.40
CA LYS A 184 -24.54 12.58 -1.35
C LYS A 184 -24.21 11.55 -0.25
N PRO A 185 -25.26 10.99 0.38
CA PRO A 185 -25.10 9.90 1.32
C PRO A 185 -24.67 8.61 0.61
N MET A 186 -24.07 7.71 1.38
CA MET A 186 -23.37 6.54 0.89
C MET A 186 -23.69 5.29 1.69
N ILE A 187 -23.79 4.15 1.00
CA ILE A 187 -23.87 2.82 1.60
C ILE A 187 -22.51 2.17 1.45
N VAL A 188 -21.86 1.84 2.56
CA VAL A 188 -20.55 1.18 2.55
C VAL A 188 -20.67 -0.19 3.15
N ARG A 189 -20.42 -1.22 2.34
CA ARG A 189 -20.15 -2.56 2.88
C ARG A 189 -18.67 -2.65 3.17
N MET A 190 -18.30 -2.88 4.41
CA MET A 190 -16.90 -3.05 4.81
C MET A 190 -16.69 -4.31 5.62
N LYS A 191 -15.48 -4.87 5.50
CA LYS A 191 -15.05 -6.03 6.28
C LYS A 191 -13.68 -5.76 6.88
N ILE A 192 -13.55 -6.03 8.17
CA ILE A 192 -12.28 -5.94 8.90
C ILE A 192 -11.57 -7.29 8.82
N TRP A 193 -10.36 -7.28 8.27
CA TRP A 193 -9.61 -8.49 7.98
C TRP A 193 -8.62 -8.87 9.06
N GLY A 194 -7.99 -7.87 9.67
CA GLY A 194 -6.93 -8.06 10.64
C GLY A 194 -6.30 -6.73 11.03
N HIS A 195 -5.42 -6.75 12.02
CA HIS A 195 -4.61 -5.59 12.37
C HIS A 195 -3.24 -6.00 12.91
N VAL A 196 -2.27 -5.10 12.79
CA VAL A 196 -0.96 -5.19 13.47
C VAL A 196 -0.66 -3.91 14.21
N THR A 197 0.01 -4.03 15.35
CA THR A 197 0.56 -2.89 16.08
C THR A 197 1.98 -2.55 15.62
N ASN A 198 2.65 -3.49 14.96
CA ASN A 198 4.02 -3.33 14.47
C ASN A 198 4.12 -3.80 13.01
N PRO A 199 3.87 -2.93 12.02
CA PRO A 199 3.91 -3.29 10.60
C PRO A 199 5.33 -3.57 10.10
N VAL A 200 6.37 -2.98 10.73
CA VAL A 200 7.77 -3.21 10.36
C VAL A 200 8.18 -4.65 10.68
N ALA A 201 7.87 -5.13 11.88
CA ALA A 201 8.15 -6.50 12.29
C ALA A 201 7.34 -7.49 11.45
N TYR A 202 6.10 -7.14 11.13
CA TYR A 202 5.24 -7.95 10.26
C TYR A 202 5.84 -8.11 8.86
N GLU A 203 6.17 -7.00 8.20
CA GLU A 203 6.78 -7.00 6.86
C GLU A 203 8.14 -7.74 6.87
N GLY A 204 8.94 -7.49 7.90
CA GLY A 204 10.24 -8.12 8.04
C GLY A 204 10.18 -9.64 8.22
N GLU A 205 9.27 -10.14 9.07
CA GLU A 205 9.05 -11.58 9.24
C GLU A 205 8.55 -12.23 7.94
N TRP A 206 7.79 -11.50 7.12
CA TRP A 206 7.36 -11.96 5.80
C TRP A 206 8.52 -12.13 4.83
N VAL A 207 9.39 -11.13 4.74
CA VAL A 207 10.61 -11.21 3.93
C VAL A 207 11.48 -12.38 4.37
N ASP A 208 11.72 -12.51 5.67
CA ASP A 208 12.49 -13.61 6.26
C ASP A 208 11.87 -14.98 5.99
N SER A 209 10.56 -15.12 6.20
CA SER A 209 9.83 -16.37 5.98
C SER A 209 9.82 -16.76 4.51
N PHE A 210 9.66 -15.78 3.62
CA PHE A 210 9.72 -16.01 2.18
C PHE A 210 11.10 -16.50 1.75
N ALA A 211 12.16 -15.87 2.25
CA ALA A 211 13.54 -16.30 2.02
C ALA A 211 13.81 -17.72 2.55
N ARG A 212 13.35 -18.03 3.76
CA ARG A 212 13.46 -19.37 4.37
C ARG A 212 12.74 -20.44 3.54
N GLY A 213 11.56 -20.11 3.00
CA GLY A 213 10.79 -20.99 2.13
C GLY A 213 11.41 -21.18 0.74
N ASN A 214 12.21 -20.22 0.26
CA ASN A 214 12.79 -20.19 -1.08
C ASN A 214 14.32 -20.30 -1.08
N GLY A 215 14.89 -21.26 -0.35
CA GLY A 215 16.33 -21.57 -0.40
C GLY A 215 17.08 -21.29 0.90
N GLY A 216 16.48 -20.57 1.86
CA GLY A 216 17.09 -20.31 3.17
C GLY A 216 17.89 -19.02 3.23
N LEU A 217 17.97 -18.43 4.43
CA LEU A 217 18.85 -17.30 4.71
C LEU A 217 20.28 -17.79 4.96
N CYS A 218 21.27 -17.08 4.43
CA CYS A 218 22.66 -17.28 4.81
C CYS A 218 22.90 -16.77 6.24
N GLN A 219 23.51 -17.61 7.09
CA GLN A 219 23.76 -17.28 8.51
C GLN A 219 25.18 -16.74 8.77
N GLU A 220 26.06 -16.74 7.77
CA GLU A 220 27.52 -16.69 7.97
C GLU A 220 28.16 -15.29 7.89
N HIS A 221 27.39 -14.20 7.73
CA HIS A 221 27.94 -12.82 7.76
C HIS A 221 28.19 -12.25 9.17
N LYS A 222 28.27 -13.08 10.23
CA LYS A 222 28.79 -12.61 11.52
C LYS A 222 30.31 -12.67 11.48
N SER A 223 30.93 -11.57 11.03
CA SER A 223 32.39 -11.41 11.03
C SER A 223 32.99 -11.90 12.35
N VAL A 224 33.85 -12.92 12.27
CA VAL A 224 34.86 -13.16 13.30
C VAL A 224 35.66 -11.87 13.41
N GLU A 225 35.92 -11.38 14.63
CA GLU A 225 36.39 -10.02 14.89
C GLU A 225 37.70 -9.61 14.18
N GLU A 226 38.41 -10.55 13.57
CA GLU A 226 39.71 -10.36 12.92
C GLU A 226 39.62 -9.73 11.51
N ASP A 227 38.49 -9.81 10.80
CA ASP A 227 38.37 -9.32 9.40
C ASP A 227 37.81 -7.90 9.24
N LYS A 228 37.63 -7.16 10.35
CA LYS A 228 37.08 -5.79 10.32
C LYS A 228 37.92 -4.80 9.49
N GLU A 229 39.21 -5.07 9.24
CA GLU A 229 40.05 -4.22 8.39
C GLU A 229 39.93 -4.53 6.89
N GLN A 230 39.79 -5.79 6.47
CA GLN A 230 39.57 -6.13 5.06
C GLN A 230 38.16 -5.74 4.58
N THR A 231 37.13 -5.98 5.40
CA THR A 231 35.76 -5.51 5.09
C THR A 231 35.68 -3.97 5.10
N LYS A 232 36.49 -3.28 5.91
CA LYS A 232 36.65 -1.81 5.85
C LYS A 232 37.44 -1.34 4.63
N ALA A 233 38.39 -2.12 4.13
CA ALA A 233 39.18 -1.79 2.95
C ALA A 233 38.32 -1.81 1.68
N MET A 234 37.42 -2.80 1.52
CA MET A 234 36.41 -2.80 0.45
C MET A 234 35.42 -1.62 0.58
N ARG A 235 35.04 -1.24 1.81
CA ARG A 235 34.19 -0.05 2.07
C ARG A 235 34.86 1.30 1.72
N ARG A 236 36.19 1.33 1.51
CA ARG A 236 36.95 2.55 1.14
C ARG A 236 37.43 2.57 -0.32
N SER A 237 37.53 1.43 -1.01
CA SER A 237 37.98 1.42 -2.41
C SER A 237 36.91 1.88 -3.39
N SER A 238 35.62 1.78 -3.03
CA SER A 238 34.51 2.35 -3.82
C SER A 238 34.55 3.89 -3.95
N THR A 239 35.48 4.57 -3.27
CA THR A 239 35.65 6.04 -3.33
C THR A 239 37.02 6.50 -3.83
N ARG A 240 37.89 5.62 -4.33
CA ARG A 240 39.18 6.06 -4.86
C ARG A 240 39.64 5.24 -6.05
N GLY A 241 39.52 5.84 -7.24
CA GLY A 241 40.19 5.39 -8.45
C GLY A 241 41.69 5.32 -8.22
N THR A 242 42.19 4.11 -8.01
CA THR A 242 43.59 3.77 -8.19
C THR A 242 43.63 2.36 -8.77
N GLU A 243 44.28 2.24 -9.93
CA GLU A 243 44.67 0.99 -10.55
C GLU A 243 45.49 0.17 -9.54
N SER A 244 44.89 -0.86 -8.96
CA SER A 244 45.57 -1.97 -8.30
C SER A 244 45.10 -3.24 -8.98
N GLU A 245 46.03 -4.17 -9.22
CA GLU A 245 45.80 -5.48 -9.84
C GLU A 245 44.48 -6.08 -9.34
N GLU A 246 43.55 -6.34 -10.26
CA GLU A 246 42.20 -6.82 -9.96
C GLU A 246 42.27 -8.18 -9.24
N GLU A 247 42.22 -8.13 -7.92
CA GLU A 247 41.90 -9.28 -7.10
C GLU A 247 40.49 -9.72 -7.51
N VAL A 248 40.37 -10.93 -8.07
CA VAL A 248 39.09 -11.52 -8.46
C VAL A 248 38.14 -11.40 -7.29
N ASP A 249 37.07 -10.61 -7.44
CA ASP A 249 36.04 -10.45 -6.40
C ASP A 249 35.50 -11.85 -6.04
N THR A 250 35.88 -12.34 -4.86
CA THR A 250 35.62 -13.72 -4.39
C THR A 250 34.20 -13.91 -3.86
N ARG A 251 33.44 -12.83 -3.67
CA ARG A 251 32.03 -12.85 -3.23
C ARG A 251 31.12 -13.79 -4.03
N PRO A 252 31.22 -13.92 -5.37
CA PRO A 252 30.34 -14.79 -6.16
C PRO A 252 30.48 -16.29 -5.84
N LEU A 253 31.64 -16.75 -5.37
CA LEU A 253 31.90 -18.17 -5.09
C LEU A 253 31.12 -18.67 -3.86
N GLU A 254 31.05 -17.84 -2.82
CA GLU A 254 30.39 -18.15 -1.55
C GLU A 254 28.87 -17.95 -1.63
N PHE A 255 28.41 -17.07 -2.54
CA PHE A 255 27.00 -16.67 -2.60
C PHE A 255 26.17 -17.38 -3.68
N TYR A 256 26.79 -18.20 -4.52
CA TYR A 256 26.09 -19.00 -5.55
C TYR A 256 25.56 -20.35 -5.00
N ASP A 257 25.11 -20.36 -3.74
CA ASP A 257 24.76 -21.57 -2.98
C ASP A 257 23.25 -21.86 -2.92
N GLY A 258 22.43 -21.06 -3.61
CA GLY A 258 20.97 -21.16 -3.56
C GLY A 258 20.31 -20.36 -2.45
N ARG A 259 21.09 -19.80 -1.51
CA ARG A 259 20.56 -19.07 -0.36
C ARG A 259 20.41 -17.59 -0.63
N TRP A 260 19.71 -16.93 0.28
CA TRP A 260 19.53 -15.48 0.33
C TRP A 260 20.64 -14.84 1.17
N HIS A 261 21.39 -13.94 0.57
CA HIS A 261 22.53 -13.24 1.19
C HIS A 261 22.25 -11.76 1.31
N GLN A 262 22.77 -11.11 2.34
CA GLN A 262 22.71 -9.65 2.43
C GLN A 262 23.79 -9.05 1.52
N PRO A 263 23.45 -8.17 0.57
CA PRO A 263 24.47 -7.47 -0.20
C PRO A 263 25.28 -6.50 0.68
N ILE A 264 24.70 -6.08 1.81
CA ILE A 264 25.33 -5.25 2.85
C ILE A 264 24.84 -5.73 4.23
N ASP A 265 25.78 -6.14 5.10
CA ASP A 265 25.48 -6.68 6.45
C ASP A 265 24.65 -5.74 7.34
N THR A 266 24.69 -4.43 7.09
CA THR A 266 23.98 -3.42 7.88
C THR A 266 22.55 -3.15 7.42
N LEU A 267 22.10 -3.80 6.33
CA LEU A 267 20.76 -3.64 5.79
C LEU A 267 19.97 -4.93 6.02
N GLU A 268 19.26 -4.98 7.15
CA GLU A 268 18.36 -6.09 7.46
C GLU A 268 17.23 -6.18 6.44
N GLN A 269 16.89 -7.42 6.05
CA GLN A 269 15.81 -7.75 5.11
C GLN A 269 15.94 -7.08 3.73
N LEU A 270 17.18 -6.78 3.33
CA LEU A 270 17.58 -6.69 1.95
C LEU A 270 18.41 -7.93 1.62
N TYR A 271 17.86 -8.79 0.76
CA TYR A 271 18.48 -10.06 0.40
C TYR A 271 18.62 -10.21 -1.11
N VAL A 272 19.66 -10.93 -1.53
CA VAL A 272 19.93 -11.30 -2.91
C VAL A 272 20.15 -12.81 -2.98
N ASN A 273 19.43 -13.48 -3.87
CA ASN A 273 19.76 -14.84 -4.31
C ASN A 273 20.55 -14.75 -5.61
N TYR A 274 21.87 -14.89 -5.51
CA TYR A 274 22.79 -14.75 -6.64
C TYR A 274 22.72 -15.91 -7.62
N SER A 275 22.17 -17.05 -7.21
CA SER A 275 22.04 -18.24 -8.03
C SER A 275 20.65 -18.42 -8.64
N TYR A 276 19.74 -17.47 -8.41
CA TYR A 276 18.40 -17.53 -8.97
C TYR A 276 18.49 -17.60 -10.49
N ASN A 277 17.67 -18.45 -11.10
CA ASN A 277 17.41 -18.44 -12.53
C ASN A 277 15.94 -18.86 -12.76
N PRO A 278 15.34 -18.54 -13.91
CA PRO A 278 13.93 -18.88 -14.17
C PRO A 278 13.64 -20.39 -14.18
N SER A 279 14.64 -21.25 -14.45
CA SER A 279 14.45 -22.71 -14.45
C SER A 279 14.28 -23.31 -13.05
N LYS A 280 14.79 -22.65 -12.00
CA LYS A 280 14.54 -23.01 -10.59
C LYS A 280 13.15 -22.59 -10.12
N GLY A 281 12.61 -21.50 -10.67
CA GLY A 281 11.35 -20.91 -10.24
C GLY A 281 11.40 -20.33 -8.82
N ILE A 282 10.29 -19.72 -8.39
CA ILE A 282 10.10 -19.20 -7.03
C ILE A 282 8.76 -19.74 -6.52
N ASN A 283 8.74 -20.23 -5.29
CA ASN A 283 7.54 -20.72 -4.66
C ASN A 283 6.86 -19.58 -3.89
N PHE A 284 5.81 -19.01 -4.48
CA PHE A 284 4.98 -17.98 -3.84
C PHE A 284 3.99 -18.56 -2.80
N GLU A 285 3.89 -19.88 -2.66
CA GLU A 285 3.00 -20.51 -1.68
C GLU A 285 3.63 -20.67 -0.28
N VAL A 286 4.92 -20.33 -0.11
CA VAL A 286 5.68 -20.62 1.12
C VAL A 286 5.17 -19.89 2.36
N LEU A 287 4.50 -18.74 2.20
CA LEU A 287 3.97 -17.95 3.32
C LEU A 287 2.66 -18.52 3.88
N GLY A 288 2.06 -19.53 3.24
CA GLY A 288 0.82 -20.16 3.71
C GLY A 288 -0.41 -19.25 3.66
N ARG A 289 -1.43 -19.57 4.47
CA ARG A 289 -2.53 -18.62 4.76
C ARG A 289 -1.97 -17.65 5.79
N ASP A 290 -1.78 -16.41 5.38
CA ASP A 290 -1.46 -15.25 6.22
C ASP A 290 -1.99 -15.42 7.65
N THR A 291 -1.08 -15.53 8.61
CA THR A 291 -1.37 -15.86 10.01
C THR A 291 -2.11 -14.76 10.76
N LEU A 292 -2.35 -13.60 10.13
CA LEU A 292 -3.15 -12.50 10.69
C LEU A 292 -4.55 -12.42 10.11
N LYS A 293 -4.89 -13.26 9.14
CA LYS A 293 -6.28 -13.51 8.75
C LYS A 293 -6.91 -14.48 9.76
N TYR A 294 -8.11 -14.18 10.24
CA TYR A 294 -8.80 -15.05 11.18
C TYR A 294 -9.15 -16.40 10.55
N GLN A 295 -9.32 -17.43 11.38
CA GLN A 295 -9.55 -18.79 10.93
C GLN A 295 -10.83 -18.90 10.07
N GLY A 296 -10.70 -19.45 8.85
CA GLY A 296 -11.81 -19.64 7.92
C GLY A 296 -11.87 -18.61 6.80
N GLU A 297 -11.08 -17.54 6.89
CA GLU A 297 -10.96 -16.57 5.81
C GLU A 297 -10.04 -17.09 4.69
N ASP A 298 -10.53 -17.02 3.46
CA ASP A 298 -9.86 -17.52 2.25
C ASP A 298 -9.97 -16.59 1.04
N LYS A 299 -10.74 -15.50 1.12
CA LYS A 299 -10.71 -14.45 0.11
C LYS A 299 -9.31 -13.81 0.13
N TYR A 300 -8.76 -13.62 -1.07
CA TYR A 300 -7.36 -13.21 -1.27
C TYR A 300 -6.32 -14.16 -0.65
N ALA A 301 -6.68 -15.42 -0.35
CA ALA A 301 -5.72 -16.43 0.05
C ALA A 301 -5.21 -17.20 -1.18
N LYS A 302 -3.88 -17.35 -1.25
CA LYS A 302 -3.11 -18.10 -2.26
C LYS A 302 -3.01 -17.44 -3.63
N GLY A 303 -2.01 -17.88 -4.40
CA GLY A 303 -1.80 -17.65 -5.83
C GLY A 303 -2.94 -18.06 -6.78
N SER A 304 -4.20 -18.03 -6.34
CA SER A 304 -5.38 -18.21 -7.18
C SER A 304 -5.74 -16.94 -7.97
N THR A 305 -5.34 -15.75 -7.51
CA THR A 305 -5.59 -14.50 -8.27
C THR A 305 -4.41 -14.12 -9.17
N TYR A 306 -3.16 -14.30 -8.73
CA TYR A 306 -1.99 -13.70 -9.40
C TYR A 306 -0.73 -14.57 -9.56
N ALA A 307 -0.65 -15.74 -8.91
CA ALA A 307 0.49 -16.65 -8.99
C ALA A 307 0.04 -18.10 -9.24
N ALA A 308 -0.83 -18.27 -10.25
CA ALA A 308 -1.25 -19.59 -10.66
C ALA A 308 -0.03 -20.35 -11.20
N GLN A 309 0.16 -21.62 -10.82
CA GLN A 309 1.36 -22.40 -11.21
C GLN A 309 1.62 -22.40 -12.73
N ASP A 310 0.57 -22.35 -13.55
CA ASP A 310 0.66 -22.30 -15.00
C ASP A 310 1.14 -20.93 -15.51
N LEU A 311 0.79 -19.84 -14.83
CA LEU A 311 1.23 -18.49 -15.16
C LEU A 311 2.75 -18.36 -14.99
N ASP A 312 3.28 -18.76 -13.85
CA ASP A 312 4.72 -18.66 -13.59
C ASP A 312 5.55 -19.58 -14.48
N ALA A 313 5.04 -20.77 -14.82
CA ALA A 313 5.68 -21.66 -15.78
C ALA A 313 5.81 -20.99 -17.16
N ARG A 314 4.73 -20.37 -17.66
CA ARG A 314 4.73 -19.63 -18.94
C ARG A 314 5.68 -18.44 -18.92
N ILE A 315 5.75 -17.71 -17.80
CA ILE A 315 6.69 -16.59 -17.64
C ILE A 315 8.12 -17.10 -17.68
N ASN A 316 8.45 -18.14 -16.91
CA ASN A 316 9.81 -18.68 -16.87
C ASN A 316 10.24 -19.22 -18.24
N GLU A 317 9.34 -19.84 -19.00
CA GLU A 317 9.60 -20.31 -20.37
C GLU A 317 10.04 -19.15 -21.29
N VAL A 318 9.26 -18.06 -21.36
CA VAL A 318 9.62 -16.92 -22.23
C VAL A 318 10.89 -16.19 -21.78
N LEU A 319 11.17 -16.16 -20.46
CA LEU A 319 12.42 -15.60 -19.95
C LEU A 319 13.63 -16.42 -20.40
N ILE A 320 13.54 -17.75 -20.34
CA ILE A 320 14.60 -18.66 -20.79
C ILE A 320 14.76 -18.59 -22.30
N GLU A 321 13.67 -18.51 -23.06
CA GLU A 321 13.74 -18.35 -24.52
C GLU A 321 14.45 -17.05 -24.94
N ARG A 322 14.18 -15.94 -24.23
CA ARG A 322 14.73 -14.63 -24.56
C ARG A 322 16.18 -14.45 -24.08
N PHE A 323 16.47 -14.82 -22.83
CA PHE A 323 17.73 -14.48 -22.16
C PHE A 323 18.62 -15.71 -21.88
N GLY A 324 18.11 -16.92 -22.08
CA GLY A 324 18.75 -18.16 -21.65
C GLY A 324 18.68 -18.37 -20.14
N GLU A 325 19.31 -19.45 -19.66
CA GLU A 325 19.41 -19.78 -18.22
C GLU A 325 20.37 -18.85 -17.45
N GLY A 326 21.04 -17.93 -18.15
CA GLY A 326 22.10 -17.08 -17.64
C GLY A 326 23.44 -17.80 -17.50
N ILE A 327 24.40 -17.14 -16.85
CA ILE A 327 25.72 -17.70 -16.57
C ILE A 327 25.65 -18.85 -15.56
N SER A 328 26.44 -19.88 -15.79
CA SER A 328 26.64 -21.00 -14.87
C SER A 328 27.60 -20.63 -13.72
N TYR A 329 27.65 -21.48 -12.69
CA TYR A 329 28.59 -21.32 -11.57
C TYR A 329 30.04 -21.19 -12.04
N ASP A 330 30.47 -22.02 -12.99
CA ASP A 330 31.85 -22.00 -13.49
C ASP A 330 32.14 -20.73 -14.30
N GLU A 331 31.16 -20.22 -15.06
CA GLU A 331 31.29 -19.01 -15.87
C GLU A 331 31.37 -17.75 -15.00
N VAL A 332 30.59 -17.69 -13.90
CA VAL A 332 30.63 -16.60 -12.90
C VAL A 332 32.05 -16.36 -12.39
N LEU A 333 32.87 -17.40 -12.27
CA LEU A 333 34.25 -17.31 -11.75
C LEU A 333 35.20 -16.56 -12.68
N THR A 334 34.86 -16.52 -13.96
CA THR A 334 35.69 -15.96 -15.03
C THR A 334 35.08 -14.70 -15.65
N THR A 335 33.86 -14.35 -15.25
CA THR A 335 33.13 -13.19 -15.76
C THR A 335 33.39 -11.99 -14.86
N ASP A 336 33.82 -10.88 -15.45
CA ASP A 336 34.09 -9.64 -14.72
C ASP A 336 32.82 -9.11 -14.05
N SER A 337 33.04 -8.48 -12.89
CA SER A 337 32.01 -7.67 -12.23
C SER A 337 31.47 -6.59 -13.16
N ILE A 338 30.17 -6.30 -13.09
CA ILE A 338 29.62 -5.18 -13.86
C ILE A 338 30.22 -3.83 -13.46
N THR A 339 30.87 -3.76 -12.29
CA THR A 339 31.64 -2.58 -11.86
C THR A 339 32.87 -2.31 -12.73
N ALA A 340 33.32 -3.27 -13.54
CA ALA A 340 34.37 -3.08 -14.54
C ALA A 340 33.90 -2.25 -15.75
N LYS A 341 32.58 -2.15 -15.96
CA LYS A 341 31.96 -1.28 -16.97
C LYS A 341 31.38 -0.05 -16.29
N PRO A 342 31.21 1.09 -16.99
CA PRO A 342 30.58 2.29 -16.42
C PRO A 342 29.06 2.16 -16.28
N THR A 343 28.44 1.28 -17.09
CA THR A 343 26.99 1.05 -17.09
C THR A 343 26.67 -0.42 -17.36
N ALA A 344 25.55 -0.89 -16.82
CA ALA A 344 24.95 -2.19 -17.12
C ALA A 344 23.54 -2.02 -17.72
N LYS A 345 23.11 -3.00 -18.50
CA LYS A 345 21.74 -3.10 -19.02
C LYS A 345 20.96 -4.10 -18.16
N VAL A 346 19.77 -3.69 -17.71
CA VAL A 346 19.00 -4.44 -16.71
C VAL A 346 17.57 -4.69 -17.21
N TRP A 347 17.18 -5.96 -17.23
CA TRP A 347 15.81 -6.42 -17.44
C TRP A 347 15.24 -6.94 -16.13
N TYR A 348 13.95 -6.68 -15.86
CA TYR A 348 13.35 -7.01 -14.57
C TYR A 348 11.87 -7.39 -14.62
N ILE A 349 11.47 -8.13 -13.58
CA ILE A 349 10.09 -8.28 -13.13
C ILE A 349 10.02 -7.86 -11.66
N GLY A 350 9.13 -6.92 -11.33
CA GLY A 350 8.78 -6.52 -9.97
C GLY A 350 7.51 -7.21 -9.49
N ARG A 351 7.59 -7.93 -8.37
CA ARG A 351 6.50 -8.73 -7.81
C ARG A 351 6.28 -8.46 -6.32
N PHE A 352 5.03 -8.59 -5.88
CA PHE A 352 4.75 -8.84 -4.46
C PHE A 352 4.99 -10.31 -4.11
N LEU A 353 5.04 -10.62 -2.81
CA LEU A 353 5.30 -11.99 -2.33
C LEU A 353 4.14 -12.97 -2.54
N ASP A 354 2.98 -12.48 -2.98
CA ASP A 354 1.87 -13.31 -3.48
C ASP A 354 1.98 -13.60 -5.00
N GLY A 355 3.05 -13.12 -5.63
CA GLY A 355 3.41 -13.29 -7.03
C GLY A 355 2.75 -12.33 -8.02
N PHE A 356 1.91 -11.39 -7.55
CA PHE A 356 1.37 -10.31 -8.40
C PHE A 356 2.52 -9.48 -8.99
N ILE A 357 2.52 -9.33 -10.31
CA ILE A 357 3.49 -8.51 -11.04
C ILE A 357 2.94 -7.09 -11.15
N PHE A 358 3.60 -6.15 -10.49
CA PHE A 358 3.22 -4.74 -10.50
C PHE A 358 3.97 -3.92 -11.55
N ASP A 359 5.13 -4.42 -12.02
CA ASP A 359 5.95 -3.73 -13.01
C ASP A 359 6.90 -4.69 -13.72
N THR A 360 7.20 -4.41 -15.00
CA THR A 360 8.21 -5.13 -15.77
C THR A 360 8.55 -4.36 -17.05
N ASN A 361 9.82 -4.38 -17.43
CA ASN A 361 10.26 -3.91 -18.74
C ASN A 361 10.34 -5.03 -19.80
N ILE A 362 9.84 -6.24 -19.54
CA ILE A 362 9.94 -7.38 -20.46
C ILE A 362 8.60 -7.61 -21.17
N ASP A 363 8.59 -7.49 -22.49
CA ASP A 363 7.35 -7.46 -23.28
C ASP A 363 6.61 -8.80 -23.30
N GLU A 364 7.32 -9.92 -23.34
CA GLU A 364 6.70 -11.24 -23.27
C GLU A 364 5.96 -11.44 -21.94
N VAL A 365 6.48 -10.86 -20.85
CA VAL A 365 5.84 -10.88 -19.54
C VAL A 365 4.60 -9.99 -19.54
N LYS A 366 4.68 -8.77 -20.10
CA LYS A 366 3.52 -7.86 -20.25
C LYS A 366 2.40 -8.52 -21.03
N GLU A 367 2.72 -9.19 -22.14
CA GLU A 367 1.73 -9.89 -22.96
C GLU A 367 1.07 -11.04 -22.18
N ILE A 368 1.84 -11.80 -21.40
CA ILE A 368 1.29 -12.89 -20.58
C ILE A 368 0.33 -12.35 -19.50
N ILE A 369 0.71 -11.29 -18.80
CA ILE A 369 -0.06 -10.80 -17.64
C ILE A 369 -1.19 -9.85 -18.04
N TYR A 370 -0.95 -8.92 -18.96
CA TYR A 370 -1.94 -7.92 -19.36
C TYR A 370 -2.73 -8.36 -20.59
N GLY A 371 -2.18 -9.22 -21.45
CA GLY A 371 -2.75 -9.56 -22.75
C GLY A 371 -2.48 -8.49 -23.83
N GLU A 372 -1.62 -7.53 -23.51
CA GLU A 372 -1.17 -6.47 -24.42
C GLU A 372 0.18 -5.89 -24.00
N VAL A 373 0.90 -5.32 -24.97
CA VAL A 373 2.09 -4.49 -24.76
C VAL A 373 1.75 -3.03 -25.09
N LYS A 374 1.34 -2.25 -24.09
CA LYS A 374 1.01 -0.81 -24.28
C LYS A 374 2.21 0.02 -24.76
N SER A 375 3.40 -0.33 -24.30
CA SER A 375 4.67 0.27 -24.69
C SER A 375 5.77 -0.79 -24.72
N GLU A 376 6.59 -0.73 -25.77
CA GLU A 376 7.76 -1.60 -25.93
C GLU A 376 8.72 -1.40 -24.75
N GLY A 377 9.25 -2.52 -24.27
CA GLY A 377 10.14 -2.56 -23.12
C GLY A 377 11.59 -2.32 -23.52
N GLU A 378 12.28 -1.50 -22.75
CA GLU A 378 13.70 -1.26 -22.93
C GLU A 378 14.49 -1.63 -21.66
N ALA A 379 15.69 -2.17 -21.88
CA ALA A 379 16.63 -2.43 -20.80
C ALA A 379 16.97 -1.12 -20.07
N LEU A 380 16.80 -1.12 -18.74
CA LEU A 380 17.20 0.00 -17.92
C LEU A 380 18.71 0.16 -17.95
N THR A 381 19.18 1.40 -18.01
CA THR A 381 20.61 1.70 -17.96
C THR A 381 20.98 2.01 -16.53
N PHE A 382 21.84 1.18 -15.94
CA PHE A 382 22.27 1.31 -14.57
C PHE A 382 23.71 1.79 -14.51
N THR A 383 23.99 2.91 -13.82
CA THR A 383 25.35 3.40 -13.61
C THR A 383 26.01 2.62 -12.50
N THR A 384 27.07 1.88 -12.82
CA THR A 384 27.75 0.97 -11.88
C THR A 384 28.90 1.63 -11.15
N SER A 385 29.48 2.70 -11.71
CA SER A 385 30.62 3.42 -11.12
C SER A 385 30.23 4.36 -9.97
N ASP A 386 29.00 4.85 -9.98
CA ASP A 386 28.40 5.60 -8.88
C ASP A 386 26.93 5.17 -8.71
N PRO A 387 26.69 3.99 -8.13
CA PRO A 387 25.34 3.44 -7.99
C PRO A 387 24.37 4.40 -7.28
N GLN A 388 24.89 5.26 -6.40
CA GLN A 388 24.10 6.22 -5.62
C GLN A 388 23.65 7.43 -6.43
N SER A 389 24.27 7.69 -7.59
CA SER A 389 23.82 8.72 -8.52
C SER A 389 22.59 8.30 -9.34
N ASN A 390 22.26 7.01 -9.37
CA ASN A 390 21.06 6.55 -10.07
C ASN A 390 19.81 6.95 -9.29
N SER A 391 18.77 7.36 -10.02
CA SER A 391 17.44 7.65 -9.48
C SER A 391 16.58 6.38 -9.28
N TYR A 392 17.20 5.24 -8.97
CA TYR A 392 16.53 3.96 -8.72
C TYR A 392 16.33 3.70 -7.23
N ILE A 393 15.50 2.70 -6.91
CA ILE A 393 15.25 2.27 -5.54
C ILE A 393 16.55 1.78 -4.85
N LEU A 394 16.63 1.97 -3.53
CA LEU A 394 17.84 1.63 -2.76
C LEU A 394 18.24 0.16 -2.88
N SER A 395 17.26 -0.75 -2.86
CA SER A 395 17.51 -2.18 -2.99
C SER A 395 18.30 -2.49 -4.26
N TRP A 396 18.02 -1.82 -5.38
CA TRP A 396 18.76 -1.94 -6.62
C TRP A 396 20.13 -1.29 -6.55
N ASN A 397 20.22 -0.09 -5.98
CA ASN A 397 21.49 0.63 -5.83
C ASN A 397 22.54 -0.14 -5.01
N TYR A 398 22.10 -1.02 -4.11
CA TYR A 398 22.99 -1.87 -3.33
C TYR A 398 23.18 -3.29 -3.88
N SER A 399 22.21 -3.81 -4.63
CA SER A 399 22.24 -5.20 -5.09
C SER A 399 22.74 -5.36 -6.52
N ILE A 400 22.37 -4.48 -7.46
CA ILE A 400 22.78 -4.63 -8.87
C ILE A 400 24.31 -4.57 -9.04
N PRO A 401 25.04 -3.65 -8.37
CA PRO A 401 26.51 -3.59 -8.49
C PRO A 401 27.26 -4.85 -8.07
N THR A 402 26.62 -5.77 -7.33
CA THR A 402 27.24 -7.02 -6.91
C THR A 402 27.09 -8.14 -7.96
N LEU A 403 26.33 -7.92 -9.04
CA LEU A 403 26.04 -8.89 -10.08
C LEU A 403 27.11 -8.95 -11.18
N ARG A 404 26.99 -9.93 -12.09
CA ARG A 404 27.85 -10.18 -13.25
C ARG A 404 27.05 -10.06 -14.55
N GLN A 405 27.76 -9.82 -15.66
CA GLN A 405 27.14 -9.84 -16.98
C GLN A 405 26.58 -11.24 -17.29
N GLY A 406 25.37 -11.31 -17.85
CA GLY A 406 24.66 -12.55 -18.15
C GLY A 406 24.04 -13.23 -16.93
N GLN A 407 24.07 -12.60 -15.75
CA GLN A 407 23.56 -13.18 -14.51
C GLN A 407 22.06 -12.95 -14.33
N TRP A 408 21.36 -14.02 -13.97
CA TRP A 408 20.07 -13.93 -13.27
C TRP A 408 20.29 -13.80 -11.76
N ALA A 409 19.51 -12.94 -11.12
CA ALA A 409 19.45 -12.82 -9.67
C ALA A 409 18.04 -12.47 -9.20
N ALA A 410 17.73 -12.77 -7.94
CA ALA A 410 16.51 -12.30 -7.30
C ALA A 410 16.86 -11.40 -6.12
N ILE A 411 16.24 -10.23 -6.03
CA ILE A 411 16.39 -9.27 -4.93
C ILE A 411 15.09 -9.26 -4.14
N LEU A 412 15.15 -9.54 -2.85
CA LEU A 412 14.02 -9.56 -1.92
C LEU A 412 14.21 -8.45 -0.89
N THR A 413 13.17 -7.63 -0.70
CA THR A 413 13.30 -6.41 0.10
C THR A 413 12.01 -6.01 0.80
N VAL A 414 12.14 -5.37 1.95
CA VAL A 414 11.08 -4.55 2.56
C VAL A 414 10.83 -3.27 1.75
N SER A 415 9.64 -2.67 1.92
CA SER A 415 9.19 -1.48 1.19
C SER A 415 10.06 -0.25 1.47
N THR A 416 10.71 -0.21 2.64
CA THR A 416 11.62 0.87 3.06
C THR A 416 12.79 1.07 2.08
N TYR A 417 13.29 0.01 1.46
CA TYR A 417 14.35 0.10 0.43
C TYR A 417 13.81 0.08 -1.01
N ALA A 418 12.49 0.14 -1.17
CA ALA A 418 11.79 0.15 -2.44
C ALA A 418 10.92 1.42 -2.56
N TYR A 419 9.59 1.26 -2.61
CA TYR A 419 8.64 2.36 -2.88
C TYR A 419 8.08 3.05 -1.62
N GLY A 420 8.69 2.82 -0.46
CA GLY A 420 8.37 3.49 0.79
C GLY A 420 7.30 2.81 1.65
N ILE A 421 7.17 3.27 2.90
CA ILE A 421 6.26 2.66 3.89
C ILE A 421 4.82 3.15 3.78
N SER A 422 4.60 4.29 3.12
CA SER A 422 3.27 4.87 2.86
C SER A 422 2.53 4.21 1.69
N GLY A 423 3.25 3.47 0.85
CA GLY A 423 2.73 2.99 -0.43
C GLY A 423 2.81 4.05 -1.54
N GLN A 424 2.39 3.67 -2.75
CA GLN A 424 2.25 4.51 -3.94
C GLN A 424 0.89 4.23 -4.59
N VAL A 425 0.17 5.28 -4.99
CA VAL A 425 -1.01 5.13 -5.85
C VAL A 425 -0.52 4.95 -7.30
N GLY A 426 -1.15 4.06 -8.06
CA GLY A 426 -0.81 3.82 -9.46
C GLY A 426 -0.84 5.12 -10.29
N ALA A 427 -0.04 5.17 -11.36
CA ALA A 427 0.18 6.28 -12.28
C ALA A 427 -0.75 7.52 -12.16
N HIS A 428 -0.48 8.44 -11.21
CA HIS A 428 -0.37 9.91 -11.41
C HIS A 428 -0.22 10.70 -10.09
N LYS A 429 0.25 11.95 -10.25
CA LYS A 429 0.62 12.91 -9.19
C LYS A 429 -0.56 13.22 -8.26
N SER A 430 -0.36 12.99 -6.97
CA SER A 430 -1.17 13.59 -5.91
C SER A 430 -1.10 15.11 -6.02
N THR A 431 -2.12 15.76 -6.55
CA THR A 431 -2.38 17.17 -6.24
C THR A 431 -3.03 17.21 -4.88
N THR A 432 -2.24 17.06 -3.82
CA THR A 432 -2.74 17.43 -2.49
C THR A 432 -2.77 18.94 -2.43
N THR A 433 -3.99 19.48 -2.47
CA THR A 433 -4.30 20.82 -2.02
C THR A 433 -3.66 21.03 -0.64
N GLU A 434 -3.00 22.17 -0.46
CA GLU A 434 -2.33 22.55 0.79
C GLU A 434 -3.29 22.44 2.00
N ASP A 435 -2.73 22.06 3.15
CA ASP A 435 -3.28 22.20 4.51
C ASP A 435 -4.01 21.01 5.17
N ASN A 436 -3.26 19.96 5.55
CA ASN A 436 -3.33 19.23 6.86
C ASN A 436 -2.56 17.89 6.87
N THR A 437 -2.09 17.41 5.72
CA THR A 437 -1.36 16.13 5.56
C THR A 437 -0.06 16.06 6.38
N ALA A 438 0.67 17.16 6.50
CA ALA A 438 1.98 17.20 7.16
C ALA A 438 2.01 16.75 8.64
N TYR A 439 0.90 16.93 9.39
CA TYR A 439 0.86 16.52 10.81
C TYR A 439 0.68 15.00 10.96
N TYR A 440 -0.25 14.41 10.20
CA TYR A 440 -0.48 12.96 10.20
C TYR A 440 0.72 12.21 9.63
N ASP A 441 1.38 12.78 8.63
CA ASP A 441 2.63 12.25 8.10
C ASP A 441 3.73 12.27 9.17
N TYR A 442 3.87 13.36 9.93
CA TYR A 442 4.85 13.39 11.01
C TYR A 442 4.59 12.35 12.11
N LEU A 443 3.33 12.05 12.43
CA LEU A 443 2.98 11.00 13.40
C LEU A 443 3.28 9.59 12.88
N ASN A 444 2.98 9.31 11.60
CA ASN A 444 3.33 8.05 10.94
C ASN A 444 4.85 7.82 10.93
N TYR A 445 5.63 8.88 10.67
CA TYR A 445 7.09 8.84 10.78
C TYR A 445 7.57 8.49 12.18
N LEU A 446 7.06 9.18 13.21
CA LEU A 446 7.45 8.92 14.59
C LEU A 446 7.09 7.50 15.02
N ASN A 447 5.93 7.00 14.58
CA ASN A 447 5.52 5.62 14.83
C ASN A 447 6.47 4.62 14.16
N TYR A 448 6.78 4.81 12.87
CA TYR A 448 7.76 4.00 12.15
C TYR A 448 9.13 3.99 12.86
N MET A 449 9.62 5.16 13.29
CA MET A 449 10.91 5.30 13.96
C MET A 449 10.93 4.64 15.34
N SER A 450 9.86 4.78 16.10
CA SER A 450 9.66 4.07 17.37
C SER A 450 9.69 2.56 17.14
N THR A 451 8.96 2.09 16.13
CA THR A 451 8.85 0.68 15.77
C THR A 451 10.19 0.08 15.33
N MET A 452 10.92 0.78 14.46
CA MET A 452 12.26 0.40 14.00
C MET A 452 13.26 0.30 15.17
N ASN A 453 13.30 1.30 16.06
CA ASN A 453 14.19 1.27 17.22
C ASN A 453 13.83 0.17 18.22
N ASN A 454 12.54 -0.15 18.36
CA ASN A 454 12.10 -1.26 19.23
C ASN A 454 12.46 -2.63 18.63
N TYR A 455 12.36 -2.77 17.31
CA TYR A 455 12.60 -4.05 16.65
C TYR A 455 14.09 -4.34 16.39
N TYR A 456 14.84 -3.35 15.86
CA TYR A 456 16.26 -3.49 15.51
C TYR A 456 17.23 -2.94 16.57
N GLY A 457 16.71 -2.29 17.62
CA GLY A 457 17.49 -1.75 18.73
C GLY A 457 17.82 -0.26 18.63
N ASN A 458 18.18 0.31 19.78
CA ASN A 458 18.49 1.74 19.95
C ASN A 458 19.73 2.16 19.15
N GLY A 459 19.51 2.74 17.97
CA GLY A 459 20.57 3.19 17.04
C GLY A 459 20.21 2.97 15.58
N TYR A 460 19.37 1.99 15.29
CA TYR A 460 18.94 1.67 13.92
C TYR A 460 18.09 2.79 13.32
N GLY A 461 17.10 3.30 14.06
CA GLY A 461 16.32 4.47 13.62
C GLY A 461 17.18 5.71 13.42
N ASN A 462 18.24 5.90 14.20
CA ASN A 462 19.15 7.05 14.03
C ASN A 462 20.01 6.96 12.75
N MET A 463 20.31 5.75 12.24
CA MET A 463 20.96 5.55 10.93
C MET A 463 20.10 6.10 9.78
N TYR A 464 18.77 5.95 9.91
CA TYR A 464 17.77 6.49 8.97
C TYR A 464 17.44 7.97 9.21
N ASN A 465 17.68 8.49 10.43
CA ASN A 465 17.47 9.91 10.79
C ASN A 465 18.58 10.81 10.22
N TYR A 466 19.84 10.36 10.29
CA TYR A 466 20.98 11.15 9.83
C TYR A 466 21.27 11.01 8.34
N GLY A 467 20.51 10.17 7.62
CA GLY A 467 20.84 9.76 6.27
C GLY A 467 22.28 9.27 6.25
N TYR A 468 22.52 8.01 6.58
CA TYR A 468 23.78 7.42 6.12
C TYR A 468 23.76 7.52 4.59
N TYR A 469 24.46 8.54 4.06
CA TYR A 469 24.43 9.07 2.68
C TYR A 469 23.26 9.99 2.26
N GLY A 470 22.48 10.57 3.18
CA GLY A 470 21.47 11.61 2.86
C GLY A 470 20.08 11.10 2.44
N TYR A 471 19.82 9.80 2.57
CA TYR A 471 18.52 9.19 2.26
C TYR A 471 17.65 9.03 3.51
N ASN A 472 16.42 9.56 3.48
CA ASN A 472 15.41 9.32 4.52
C ASN A 472 14.22 8.55 3.89
N PRO A 473 14.01 7.27 4.25
CA PRO A 473 12.96 6.42 3.66
C PRO A 473 11.54 6.96 3.86
N TYR A 474 11.34 7.82 4.87
CA TYR A 474 10.05 8.44 5.14
C TYR A 474 9.70 9.53 4.12
N TYR A 475 10.70 10.36 3.73
CA TYR A 475 10.48 11.51 2.85
C TYR A 475 10.50 11.17 1.35
N TYR A 476 10.95 9.97 0.97
CA TYR A 476 10.97 9.51 -0.42
C TYR A 476 9.75 8.65 -0.80
N GLY A 477 8.97 8.19 0.19
CA GLY A 477 7.68 7.51 -0.02
C GLY A 477 6.49 8.48 -0.11
N TYR A 478 6.52 9.58 0.65
CA TYR A 478 5.66 10.73 0.44
C TYR A 478 6.31 11.66 -0.58
N GLY A 479 5.53 12.33 -1.42
CA GLY A 479 6.01 13.29 -2.42
C GLY A 479 6.68 14.55 -1.84
N TYR A 480 7.55 14.43 -0.83
CA TYR A 480 8.45 15.48 -0.41
C TYR A 480 9.56 15.63 -1.46
N THR A 481 9.19 16.10 -2.65
CA THR A 481 10.12 16.84 -3.49
C THR A 481 10.58 18.02 -2.65
N GLN A 482 11.80 17.93 -2.14
CA GLN A 482 12.50 19.10 -1.65
C GLN A 482 12.40 20.15 -2.76
N SER A 483 11.88 21.34 -2.46
CA SER A 483 11.66 22.37 -3.48
C SER A 483 12.93 22.60 -4.29
N GLY A 484 12.97 22.07 -5.52
CA GLY A 484 14.15 22.10 -6.40
C GLY A 484 14.74 20.75 -6.83
N SER A 485 14.30 19.59 -6.32
CA SER A 485 14.78 18.28 -6.79
C SER A 485 13.81 17.62 -7.77
N SER A 486 14.19 17.57 -9.05
CA SER A 486 13.51 16.81 -10.10
C SER A 486 13.83 15.30 -10.01
N SER A 487 13.91 14.74 -8.81
CA SER A 487 14.14 13.31 -8.60
C SER A 487 12.83 12.57 -8.78
N THR A 488 12.50 12.30 -10.03
CA THR A 488 11.43 11.37 -10.40
C THR A 488 11.89 9.98 -9.96
N THR A 489 11.16 9.31 -9.08
CA THR A 489 11.32 7.88 -8.84
C THR A 489 10.84 7.18 -10.12
N ILE A 490 11.74 6.83 -11.03
CA ILE A 490 11.39 6.30 -12.36
C ILE A 490 11.15 4.79 -12.24
N THR A 491 9.92 4.41 -11.94
CA THR A 491 8.95 3.88 -12.91
C THR A 491 7.57 4.13 -12.29
N THR A 492 6.72 4.91 -12.96
CA THR A 492 5.30 4.98 -12.62
C THR A 492 4.75 3.57 -12.76
N THR A 493 4.55 2.86 -11.65
CA THR A 493 3.82 1.60 -11.68
C THR A 493 2.37 1.94 -11.99
N SER A 494 1.76 1.19 -12.91
CA SER A 494 0.33 1.35 -13.18
C SER A 494 -0.51 0.79 -12.02
N SER A 495 0.05 -0.12 -11.23
CA SER A 495 -0.58 -0.74 -10.07
C SER A 495 -0.33 0.04 -8.79
N GLU A 496 -1.33 0.07 -7.90
CA GLU A 496 -1.17 0.49 -6.49
C GLU A 496 -0.10 -0.37 -5.80
N ILE A 497 0.77 0.29 -5.05
CA ILE A 497 1.67 -0.33 -4.09
C ILE A 497 1.17 0.01 -2.69
N PRO A 498 0.61 -0.96 -1.93
CA PRO A 498 0.17 -0.70 -0.58
C PRO A 498 1.33 -0.39 0.38
N ALA A 499 1.00 0.26 1.50
CA ALA A 499 1.93 0.47 2.62
C ALA A 499 2.55 -0.87 3.10
N TYR A 500 3.82 -0.84 3.53
CA TYR A 500 4.57 -2.01 4.03
C TYR A 500 4.44 -3.27 3.16
N SER A 501 4.49 -3.09 1.83
CA SER A 501 4.45 -4.20 0.89
C SER A 501 5.85 -4.70 0.59
N PRO A 502 6.22 -5.92 1.01
CA PRO A 502 7.50 -6.50 0.66
C PRO A 502 7.51 -6.92 -0.81
N MET A 503 8.69 -6.84 -1.42
CA MET A 503 8.84 -6.96 -2.87
C MET A 503 9.96 -7.90 -3.26
N LEU A 504 9.77 -8.51 -4.41
CA LEU A 504 10.71 -9.39 -5.08
C LEU A 504 10.99 -8.83 -6.47
N PHE A 505 12.26 -8.66 -6.82
CA PHE A 505 12.70 -8.29 -8.15
C PHE A 505 13.48 -9.44 -8.76
N GLN A 506 13.02 -9.97 -9.88
CA GLN A 506 13.77 -10.94 -10.69
C GLN A 506 14.54 -10.14 -11.75
N ILE A 507 15.87 -10.21 -11.72
CA ILE A 507 16.77 -9.35 -12.50
C ILE A 507 17.61 -10.19 -13.45
N PHE A 508 17.73 -9.74 -14.70
CA PHE A 508 18.75 -10.19 -15.64
C PHE A 508 19.66 -9.02 -16.02
N VAL A 509 20.97 -9.25 -15.98
CA VAL A 509 22.00 -8.28 -16.38
C VAL A 509 22.53 -8.67 -17.76
N GLU A 510 22.40 -7.77 -18.74
CA GLU A 510 22.83 -7.98 -20.12
C GLU A 510 24.24 -7.40 -20.41
#